data_AF-A0ABD3WAA1-F1
#
_entry.id   AF-A0ABD3WAA1-F1
#
_cell.length_a   1.000
_cell.length_b   1.000
_cell.length_c   1.000
_cell.angle_alpha   90.00
_cell.angle_beta   90.00
_cell.angle_gamma   90.00
#
_symmetry.space_group_name_H-M   'P 1'
#
loop_
_entity.id
_entity.type
_entity.pdbx_description
1 polymer ?
#
loop_
_entity_poly.entity_id
_entity_poly.type
_entity_poly.pdbx_seq_one_letter_code
_entity_poly.pdbx_strand_id
1 'polypeptide(L)' 'IDATKTVGHICHFINDAPEGSALCNARMKLENFQGYPRLCLYSTRDIVLGEEIRYDYGDQSTNMFWREQLM' A
#
# COMPACT_ATOMS: atom_id res chain seq x y z
N ILE A 1 -11.57 5.41 1.83
CA ILE A 1 -12.34 4.42 1.03
C ILE A 1 -12.48 3.20 1.91
N ASP A 2 -13.70 2.81 2.30
CA ASP A 2 -13.93 1.57 3.04
C ASP A 2 -14.06 0.41 2.04
N ALA A 3 -13.16 -0.56 2.12
CA ALA A 3 -13.10 -1.71 1.22
C ALA A 3 -13.68 -3.00 1.83
N THR A 4 -14.35 -2.93 2.98
CA THR A 4 -14.82 -4.11 3.73
C THR A 4 -15.80 -4.98 2.93
N LYS A 5 -16.63 -4.36 2.10
CA LYS A 5 -17.65 -5.06 1.27
C LYS A 5 -17.27 -5.15 -0.21
N THR A 6 -16.04 -4.81 -0.55
CA THR A 6 -15.58 -4.83 -1.94
C THR A 6 -15.36 -6.28 -2.39
N VAL A 7 -15.96 -6.67 -3.50
CA VAL A 7 -15.84 -8.02 -4.08
C VAL A 7 -15.07 -7.93 -5.40
N GLY A 8 -14.12 -8.84 -5.62
CA GLY A 8 -13.37 -8.93 -6.89
C GLY A 8 -12.21 -7.93 -7.04
N HIS A 9 -11.86 -7.19 -5.99
CA HIS A 9 -10.69 -6.31 -5.97
C HIS A 9 -9.66 -6.81 -4.96
N ILE A 10 -8.40 -6.85 -5.36
CA ILE A 10 -7.31 -7.38 -4.52
C ILE A 10 -6.57 -6.30 -3.73
N CYS A 11 -6.76 -5.02 -4.06
CA CYS A 11 -5.94 -3.93 -3.53
C CYS A 11 -6.05 -3.76 -2.01
N HIS A 12 -7.16 -4.17 -1.39
CA HIS A 12 -7.33 -4.10 0.07
C HIS A 12 -6.55 -5.18 0.84
N PHE A 13 -5.95 -6.15 0.16
CA PHE A 13 -5.09 -7.17 0.77
C PHE A 13 -3.61 -6.77 0.79
N ILE A 14 -3.25 -5.62 0.23
CA ILE A 14 -1.85 -5.19 0.11
C ILE A 14 -1.38 -4.68 1.46
N ASN A 15 -0.33 -5.29 1.98
CA ASN A 15 0.15 -5.05 3.34
C ASN A 15 1.04 -3.81 3.44
N ASP A 16 1.17 -3.36 4.69
CA ASP A 16 2.02 -2.26 5.09
C ASP A 16 3.53 -2.58 4.93
N ALA A 17 4.33 -1.60 4.55
CA ALA A 17 5.79 -1.60 4.72
C ALA A 17 6.30 -0.16 4.91
N PRO A 18 7.17 0.13 5.88
CA PRO A 18 7.71 1.48 6.09
C PRO A 18 8.41 2.03 4.83
N GLU A 19 8.17 3.31 4.51
CA GLU A 19 8.85 3.99 3.40
C GLU A 19 10.38 3.90 3.59
N GLY A 20 11.09 3.56 2.51
CA GLY A 20 12.54 3.34 2.53
C GLY A 20 13.01 1.96 3.00
N SER A 21 12.12 1.12 3.54
CA SER A 21 12.46 -0.29 3.84
C SER A 21 12.61 -1.11 2.56
N ALA A 22 13.40 -2.19 2.62
CA ALA A 22 13.58 -3.11 1.48
C ALA A 22 12.27 -3.78 1.02
N LEU A 23 11.29 -3.86 1.92
CA LEU A 23 9.97 -4.45 1.69
C LEU A 23 9.00 -3.49 1.00
N CYS A 24 9.22 -2.17 1.09
CA CYS A 24 8.35 -1.17 0.47
C CYS A 24 8.68 -1.02 -1.02
N ASN A 25 7.91 -1.72 -1.87
CA ASN A 25 8.10 -1.76 -3.32
C ASN A 25 6.97 -1.07 -4.11
N ALA A 26 6.00 -0.49 -3.42
CA ALA A 26 4.89 0.24 -4.02
C ALA A 26 4.54 1.52 -3.26
N ARG A 27 3.86 2.45 -3.93
CA ARG A 27 3.40 3.73 -3.39
C ARG A 27 1.99 4.04 -3.85
N MET A 28 1.15 4.47 -2.91
CA MET A 28 -0.21 4.92 -3.20
C MET A 28 -0.21 6.37 -3.66
N LYS A 29 -0.99 6.69 -4.70
CA LYS A 29 -1.20 8.05 -5.20
C LYS A 29 -2.68 8.33 -5.43
N LEU A 30 -3.09 9.56 -5.15
CA LEU A 30 -4.41 10.06 -5.51
C LEU A 30 -4.32 10.70 -6.89
N GLU A 31 -4.93 10.07 -7.88
CA GLU A 31 -4.95 10.54 -9.26
C GLU A 31 -6.35 11.06 -9.62
N ASN A 32 -6.41 12.11 -10.45
CA ASN A 32 -7.68 12.59 -10.97
C ASN A 32 -7.92 12.01 -12.37
N PHE A 33 -8.96 11.19 -12.51
CA PHE A 33 -9.36 10.63 -13.80
C PHE A 33 -10.71 11.20 -14.21
N GLN A 34 -10.70 12.13 -15.19
CA GLN A 34 -11.91 12.78 -15.72
C GLN A 34 -12.78 13.46 -14.64
N GLY A 35 -12.14 14.09 -13.65
CA GLY A 35 -12.84 14.74 -12.53
C GLY A 35 -13.20 13.80 -11.38
N TYR A 36 -12.91 12.50 -11.51
CA TYR A 36 -13.12 11.53 -10.45
C TYR A 36 -11.79 11.17 -9.77
N PRO A 37 -11.61 11.48 -8.49
CA PRO A 37 -10.42 11.07 -7.75
C PRO A 37 -10.39 9.54 -7.59
N ARG A 38 -9.25 8.94 -7.91
CA ARG A 38 -8.99 7.50 -7.80
C ARG A 38 -7.71 7.27 -7.02
N LEU A 39 -7.75 6.30 -6.13
CA LEU A 39 -6.58 5.87 -5.38
C LEU A 39 -5.89 4.75 -6.18
N CYS A 40 -4.65 4.97 -6.59
CA CYS A 40 -3.89 4.10 -7.47
C CYS A 40 -2.58 3.68 -6.80
N LEU A 41 -2.26 2.39 -6.87
CA LEU A 41 -0.99 1.86 -6.40
C LEU A 41 -0.02 1.70 -7.57
N TYR A 42 1.18 2.26 -7.41
CA TYR A 42 2.26 2.17 -8.40
C TYR A 42 3.46 1.48 -7.80
N SER A 43 4.19 0.68 -8.58
CA SER A 43 5.50 0.18 -8.16
C SER A 43 6.51 1.32 -8.07
N THR A 44 7.44 1.22 -7.12
CA THR A 44 8.55 2.18 -6.94
C THR A 44 9.87 1.67 -7.54
N ARG A 45 9.91 0.38 -7.90
CA ARG A 45 11.00 -0.31 -8.58
C ARG A 45 10.46 -1.55 -9.31
N ASP A 46 11.33 -2.27 -10.01
CA ASP A 46 11.00 -3.58 -10.54
C ASP A 46 10.68 -4.56 -9.40
N ILE A 47 9.66 -5.39 -9.62
CA ILE A 47 9.16 -6.39 -8.67
C ILE A 47 9.36 -7.76 -9.31
N VAL A 48 10.04 -8.67 -8.60
CA VAL A 48 10.31 -10.01 -9.12
C VAL A 48 9.11 -10.93 -8.89
N LEU A 49 9.00 -11.99 -9.70
CA LEU A 49 7.91 -12.96 -9.57
C LEU A 49 7.91 -13.59 -8.16
N GLY A 50 6.74 -13.57 -7.51
CA GLY A 50 6.55 -14.11 -6.16
C GLY A 50 6.91 -13.15 -5.03
N GLU A 51 7.43 -11.96 -5.34
CA GLU A 51 7.64 -10.91 -4.35
C GLU A 51 6.29 -10.31 -3.90
N GLU A 52 6.11 -10.17 -2.58
CA GLU A 52 4.91 -9.54 -2.01
C GLU A 52 4.90 -8.04 -2.32
N ILE A 53 3.76 -7.52 -2.78
CA ILE A 53 3.56 -6.09 -2.98
C ILE A 53 3.22 -5.45 -1.63
N ARG A 54 3.95 -4.42 -1.22
CA ARG A 54 3.72 -3.70 0.03
C ARG A 54 3.97 -2.20 -0.13
N TYR A 55 3.26 -1.39 0.63
CA TYR A 55 3.38 0.07 0.61
C TYR A 55 3.27 0.67 2.00
N ASP A 56 3.78 1.88 2.18
CA ASP A 56 3.61 2.61 3.44
C ASP A 56 2.16 3.08 3.59
N TYR A 57 1.47 2.60 4.62
CA TYR A 57 0.10 3.05 4.93
C TYR A 57 0.01 4.56 5.22
N GLY A 58 1.12 5.21 5.54
CA GLY A 58 1.19 6.64 5.87
C GLY A 58 0.60 6.96 7.23
N ASP A 59 0.29 5.95 8.04
CA ASP A 59 -0.18 6.13 9.42
C ASP A 59 1.03 6.44 10.31
N GLN A 60 1.09 7.68 10.78
CA GLN A 60 2.12 8.15 11.71
C GLN A 60 1.71 7.98 13.18
N SER A 61 0.55 7.38 13.44
CA SER A 61 0.08 7.10 14.80
C SER A 61 0.72 5.83 15.39
N THR A 62 0.57 5.68 16.70
CA THR A 62 1.03 4.49 17.44
C THR A 62 0.20 3.23 17.16
N ASN A 63 -0.80 3.27 16.28
CA ASN A 63 -1.66 2.13 15.98
C ASN A 63 -1.01 1.07 15.06
N MET A 64 0.27 1.24 14.71
CA MET A 64 1.03 0.31 13.90
C MET A 64 1.97 -0.57 14.74
N PHE A 65 1.48 -1.18 15.82
CA PHE A 65 2.29 -1.98 16.75
C PHE A 65 3.09 -3.11 16.08
N TRP A 66 2.62 -3.64 14.94
CA TRP A 66 3.35 -4.64 14.16
C TRP A 66 4.64 -4.10 13.53
N ARG A 67 4.78 -2.79 13.33
CA ARG A 67 6.03 -2.16 12.87
C ARG A 67 7.13 -2.24 13.94
N GLU A 68 6.76 -2.28 15.22
CA GLU A 68 7.73 -2.44 16.33
C GLU A 68 8.35 -3.84 16.35
N GLN A 69 7.68 -4.85 15.78
CA GLN A 69 8.19 -6.23 15.70
C GLN A 69 9.19 -6.44 14.55
N LEU A 70 9.38 -5.43 13.68
CA LEU A 70 10.25 -5.48 12.50
C LEU A 70 11.56 -4.68 12.69
N MET A 71 11.71 -3.98 13.81
CA MET A 71 12.94 -3.27 14.24
C MET A 71 13.73 -4.12 15.24
#